data_AF-A0A0P9P007-F1
#
_entry.id   AF-A0A0P9P007-F1
#
_cell.length_a   1.000
_cell.length_b   1.000
_cell.length_c   1.000
_cell.angle_alpha   90.00
_cell.angle_beta   90.00
_cell.angle_gamma   90.00
#
_symmetry.space_group_name_H-M   'P 1'
#
loop_
_entity.id
_entity.type
_entity.pdbx_description
1 polymer ?
#
loop_
_entity_poly.entity_id
_entity_poly.type
_entity_poly.pdbx_seq_one_letter_code
_entity_poly.pdbx_strand_id
1 'polypeptide(L)'
;MEELHHHLQQLPDFLRAELAAQVGDWGGLEYIDITDRHIQAINSLITNKRAPLRQDHIDNIPIELDATPWTKPDIEMNARLNSLNLTGIIPIDFFSMTVYAQFHMESIRFLNELKTNLESLHARIKEQHRQHVERLAQEAAERQAQETARRQAEEAARAQAETEAAAQRVAEEQAAQQRTREAALQLAQRQIEEAERAFAQRLAEEARTREAESRHAVQVTFGPDVSQDVEGAIRILKESIEIAITDFSNAISVHGALDMRQLDAIQTMSATH
;
A
#
# COMPACT_ATOMS: atom_id res chain seq x y z
N MET A 1 20.60 21.17 29.13
CA MET A 1 21.78 21.35 30.00
C MET A 1 22.21 22.81 30.12
N GLU A 2 22.24 23.61 29.06
CA GLU A 2 22.66 25.02 29.12
C GLU A 2 21.80 25.88 30.07
N GLU A 3 20.49 25.67 30.09
CA GLU A 3 19.56 26.41 30.96
C GLU A 3 19.74 26.09 32.45
N LEU A 4 20.05 24.83 32.80
CA LEU A 4 20.47 24.48 34.15
C LEU A 4 21.72 25.28 34.55
N HIS A 5 22.75 25.31 33.68
CA HIS A 5 23.96 26.10 33.94
C HIS A 5 23.66 27.59 34.08
N HIS A 6 22.77 28.12 33.24
CA HIS A 6 22.33 29.51 33.32
C HIS A 6 21.71 29.83 34.69
N HIS A 7 20.78 29.00 35.17
CA HIS A 7 20.16 29.19 36.49
C HIS A 7 21.19 29.03 37.63
N LEU A 8 22.12 28.08 37.53
CA LEU A 8 23.19 27.91 38.52
C LEU A 8 24.16 29.11 38.57
N GLN A 9 24.37 29.81 37.45
CA GLN A 9 25.19 31.03 37.42
C GLN A 9 24.52 32.22 38.12
N GLN A 10 23.20 32.22 38.28
CA GLN A 10 22.48 33.27 39.03
C GLN A 10 22.71 33.16 40.54
N LEU A 11 23.12 32.00 41.05
CA LEU A 11 23.49 31.87 42.46
C LEU A 11 24.79 32.63 42.78
N PRO A 12 24.89 33.18 44.01
CA PRO A 12 26.16 33.51 44.64
C PRO A 12 27.15 32.35 44.60
N ASP A 13 28.44 32.65 44.36
CA ASP A 13 29.46 31.62 44.17
C ASP A 13 29.58 30.64 45.36
N PHE A 14 29.43 31.12 46.59
CA PHE A 14 29.48 30.26 47.79
C PHE A 14 28.30 29.28 47.85
N LEU A 15 27.08 29.73 47.50
CA LEU A 15 25.90 28.85 47.42
C LEU A 15 26.02 27.85 46.29
N ARG A 16 26.60 28.27 45.16
CA ARG A 16 26.89 27.35 44.05
C ARG A 16 27.87 26.25 44.48
N ALA A 17 28.89 26.59 45.27
CA ALA A 17 29.85 25.62 45.81
C ALA A 17 29.19 24.67 46.84
N GLU A 18 28.38 25.18 47.76
CA GLU A 18 27.61 24.37 48.71
C GLU A 18 26.65 23.42 47.97
N LEU A 19 25.95 23.92 46.95
CA LEU A 19 25.05 23.12 46.14
C LEU A 19 25.79 22.03 45.36
N ALA A 20 26.93 22.36 44.75
CA ALA A 20 27.75 21.38 44.04
C ALA A 20 28.24 20.27 44.99
N ALA A 21 28.66 20.62 46.21
CA ALA A 21 29.05 19.66 47.23
C ALA A 21 27.88 18.76 47.66
N GLN A 22 26.67 19.32 47.79
CA GLN A 22 25.47 18.59 48.18
C GLN A 22 24.95 17.66 47.06
N VAL A 23 25.01 18.11 45.81
CA VAL A 23 24.61 17.30 44.64
C VAL A 23 25.60 16.16 44.42
N GLY A 24 26.90 16.41 44.57
CA GLY A 24 27.97 15.44 44.32
C GLY A 24 28.18 15.18 42.83
N ASP A 25 28.69 14.00 42.47
CA ASP A 25 28.84 13.60 41.08
C ASP A 25 27.49 13.20 40.45
N TRP A 26 27.27 13.69 39.24
CA TRP A 26 26.07 13.47 38.43
C TRP A 26 26.41 13.04 36.99
N GLY A 27 27.66 12.62 36.75
CA GLY A 27 28.07 12.02 35.49
C GLY A 27 27.25 10.79 35.12
N GLY A 28 26.76 10.74 33.89
CA GLY A 28 25.99 9.61 33.35
C GLY A 28 24.50 9.58 33.71
N LEU A 29 24.00 10.56 34.48
CA LEU A 29 22.57 10.69 34.76
C LEU A 29 21.83 11.37 33.60
N GLU A 30 20.55 11.03 33.45
CA GLU A 30 19.68 11.73 32.52
C GLU A 30 19.34 13.13 33.01
N TYR A 31 19.00 14.03 32.10
CA TYR A 31 18.75 15.44 32.44
C TYR A 31 17.59 15.62 33.44
N ILE A 32 16.58 14.75 33.37
CA ILE A 32 15.46 14.75 34.31
C ILE A 32 15.92 14.41 35.74
N ASP A 33 16.79 13.42 35.89
CA ASP A 33 17.34 12.99 37.18
C ASP A 33 18.33 14.01 37.74
N ILE A 34 19.13 14.62 36.86
CA ILE A 34 20.04 15.71 37.24
C ILE A 34 19.24 16.86 37.86
N THR A 35 18.16 17.29 37.21
CA THR A 35 17.34 18.42 37.70
C THR A 35 16.61 18.08 39.00
N ASP A 36 16.06 16.87 39.14
CA ASP A 36 15.43 16.42 40.39
C ASP A 36 16.44 16.41 41.56
N ARG A 37 17.63 15.87 41.32
CA ARG A 37 18.70 15.83 42.33
C ARG A 37 19.13 17.21 42.79
N HIS A 38 19.20 18.19 41.88
CA HIS A 38 19.48 19.58 42.26
C HIS A 38 18.35 20.17 43.12
N ILE A 39 17.08 19.90 42.80
CA ILE A 39 15.93 20.35 43.62
C ILE A 39 16.01 19.75 45.03
N GLN A 40 16.30 18.45 45.16
CA GLN A 40 16.47 17.78 46.45
C GLN A 40 17.63 18.35 47.27
N ALA A 41 18.76 18.64 46.61
CA ALA A 41 19.91 19.27 47.24
C ALA A 41 19.59 20.69 47.74
N ILE A 42 18.88 21.47 46.93
CA ILE A 42 18.41 22.82 47.32
C ILE A 42 17.48 22.75 48.53
N ASN A 43 16.51 21.83 48.55
CA ASN A 43 15.62 21.65 49.70
C ASN A 43 16.41 21.35 50.98
N SER A 44 17.41 20.46 50.87
CA SER A 44 18.29 20.12 52.00
C SER A 44 19.07 21.34 52.50
N LEU A 45 19.62 22.15 51.59
CA LEU A 45 20.34 23.37 51.93
C LEU A 45 19.44 24.43 52.58
N ILE A 46 18.21 24.61 52.08
CA ILE A 46 17.22 25.51 52.67
C ILE A 46 16.92 25.09 54.11
N THR A 47 16.68 23.79 54.35
CA THR A 47 16.44 23.25 55.70
C THR A 47 17.63 23.49 56.61
N ASN A 48 18.86 23.23 56.14
CA ASN A 48 20.09 23.45 56.91
C ASN A 48 20.29 24.92 57.27
N LYS A 49 20.03 25.85 56.34
CA LYS A 49 20.16 27.29 56.57
C LYS A 49 19.05 27.86 57.44
N ARG A 50 17.88 27.23 57.45
CA ARG A 50 16.77 27.60 58.34
C ARG A 50 16.96 27.10 59.76
N ALA A 51 17.65 25.96 59.97
CA ALA A 51 17.83 25.35 61.28
C ALA A 51 18.40 26.27 62.38
N PRO A 52 19.41 27.13 62.14
CA PRO A 52 19.94 28.02 63.17
C PRO A 52 19.16 29.34 63.35
N LEU A 53 18.13 29.60 62.53
CA LEU A 53 17.38 30.85 62.58
C LEU A 53 16.47 30.90 63.81
N ARG A 54 16.47 32.04 64.50
CA ARG A 54 15.53 32.33 65.59
C ARG A 54 14.64 33.50 65.20
N GLN A 55 13.36 33.42 65.60
CA GLN A 55 12.34 34.39 65.20
C GLN A 55 12.64 35.80 65.72
N ASP A 56 13.17 35.93 66.93
CA ASP A 56 13.55 37.20 67.53
C ASP A 56 14.57 37.97 66.67
N HIS A 57 15.55 37.29 66.08
CA HIS A 57 16.51 37.93 65.18
C HIS A 57 15.88 38.27 63.82
N ILE A 58 15.00 37.42 63.28
CA ILE A 58 14.31 37.70 62.02
C ILE A 58 13.45 38.97 62.13
N ASP A 59 12.68 39.09 63.21
CA ASP A 59 11.77 40.23 63.42
C ASP A 59 12.54 41.55 63.61
N ASN A 60 13.81 41.50 64.03
CA ASN A 60 14.64 42.67 64.25
C ASN A 60 15.47 43.12 63.04
N ILE A 61 15.56 42.32 61.97
CA ILE A 61 16.24 42.73 60.72
C ILE A 61 15.75 44.09 60.21
N PRO A 62 14.43 44.33 60.03
CA PRO A 62 13.96 45.62 59.53
C PRO A 62 14.20 46.79 60.50
N ILE A 63 14.48 46.51 61.77
CA ILE A 63 14.70 47.52 62.82
C ILE A 63 16.19 47.90 62.87
N GLU A 64 17.09 46.92 62.82
CA GLU A 64 18.53 47.10 63.08
C GLU A 64 19.39 47.27 61.81
N LEU A 65 18.97 46.72 60.66
CA LEU A 65 19.84 46.58 59.48
C LEU A 65 19.29 47.14 58.17
N ASP A 66 17.97 47.38 58.08
CA ASP A 66 17.18 47.64 56.86
C ASP A 66 16.61 46.36 56.19
N ALA A 67 15.42 46.50 55.60
CA ALA A 67 14.64 45.44 54.97
C ALA A 67 14.94 45.25 53.48
N THR A 68 15.88 46.02 52.92
CA THR A 68 16.24 45.93 51.49
C THR A 68 16.87 44.57 51.17
N PRO A 69 16.33 43.80 50.20
CA PRO A 69 16.92 42.53 49.79
C PRO A 69 18.33 42.70 49.24
N TRP A 70 19.22 41.78 49.60
CA TRP A 70 20.61 41.83 49.16
C TRP A 70 20.74 41.41 47.70
N THR A 71 21.53 42.16 46.93
CA THR A 71 21.93 41.75 45.60
C THR A 71 22.97 40.61 45.66
N LYS A 72 23.22 39.94 44.53
CA LYS A 72 24.24 38.88 44.47
C LYS A 72 25.63 39.36 44.95
N PRO A 73 26.13 40.54 44.53
CA PRO A 73 27.37 41.09 45.09
C PRO A 73 27.34 41.32 46.60
N ASP A 74 26.22 41.80 47.17
CA ASP A 74 26.11 42.12 48.60
C ASP A 74 26.25 40.86 49.47
N ILE A 75 25.57 39.77 49.09
CA ILE A 75 25.65 38.51 49.82
C ILE A 75 26.99 37.81 49.60
N GLU A 76 27.61 37.95 48.42
CA GLU A 76 28.95 37.42 48.16
C GLU A 76 30.01 38.13 49.02
N MET A 77 29.90 39.45 49.16
CA MET A 77 30.77 40.23 50.05
C MET A 77 30.59 39.78 51.50
N ASN A 78 29.35 39.62 51.97
CA ASN A 78 29.07 39.12 53.32
C ASN A 78 29.59 37.70 53.55
N ALA A 79 29.45 36.80 52.56
CA ALA A 79 30.01 35.45 52.64
C ALA A 79 31.54 35.48 52.78
N ARG A 80 32.22 36.37 52.05
CA ARG A 80 33.67 36.57 52.17
C ARG A 80 34.04 37.08 53.56
N LEU A 81 33.33 38.08 54.08
CA LEU A 81 33.55 38.61 55.44
C LEU A 81 33.34 37.53 56.51
N ASN A 82 32.29 36.73 56.39
CA ASN A 82 32.04 35.59 57.28
C ASN A 82 33.13 34.52 57.19
N SER A 83 33.68 34.27 55.99
CA SER A 83 34.81 33.34 55.82
C SER A 83 36.13 33.87 56.39
N LEU A 84 36.29 35.19 56.47
CA LEU A 84 37.47 35.86 57.06
C LEU A 84 37.39 35.91 58.59
N ASN A 85 36.19 35.84 59.17
CA ASN A 85 35.98 35.59 60.60
C ASN A 85 36.30 34.10 60.92
N LEU A 86 37.60 33.79 60.88
CA LEU A 86 38.28 32.49 60.98
C LEU A 86 38.09 31.68 62.28
N THR A 87 37.00 31.86 62.99
CA THR A 87 36.72 31.15 64.23
C THR A 87 35.25 30.82 64.21
N GLY A 88 34.86 29.55 64.38
CA GLY A 88 33.47 29.10 64.50
C GLY A 88 32.72 29.65 65.72
N ILE A 89 32.89 30.93 66.01
CA ILE A 89 32.22 31.72 67.01
C ILE A 89 30.85 32.04 66.42
N ILE A 90 29.86 31.31 66.92
CA ILE A 90 28.47 31.72 66.81
C ILE A 90 28.40 33.16 67.35
N PRO A 91 27.84 34.12 66.60
CA PRO A 91 27.72 35.47 67.11
C PRO A 91 27.02 35.46 68.48
N ILE A 92 27.58 36.15 69.46
CA ILE A 92 27.10 36.04 70.85
C ILE A 92 26.22 37.24 71.22
N ASP A 93 26.50 38.40 70.62
CA ASP A 93 25.69 39.59 70.82
C ASP A 93 24.46 39.60 69.88
N PHE A 94 23.43 40.30 70.32
CA PHE A 94 22.14 40.34 69.64
C PHE A 94 22.24 40.90 68.22
N PHE A 95 23.02 41.97 68.03
CA PHE A 95 23.18 42.62 66.73
C PHE A 95 23.85 41.68 65.72
N SER A 96 24.96 41.03 66.10
CA SER A 96 25.65 40.08 65.22
C SER A 96 24.81 38.85 64.90
N MET A 97 23.95 38.40 65.82
CA MET A 97 22.97 37.34 65.54
C MET A 97 21.88 37.78 64.56
N THR A 98 21.46 39.05 64.60
CA THR A 98 20.54 39.65 63.62
C THR A 98 21.18 39.75 62.24
N VAL A 99 22.46 40.14 62.14
CA VAL A 99 23.21 40.12 60.87
C VAL A 99 23.34 38.70 60.31
N TYR A 100 23.65 37.74 61.18
CA TYR A 100 23.73 36.32 60.81
C TYR A 100 22.37 35.79 60.32
N ALA A 101 21.27 36.19 60.95
CA ALA A 101 19.93 35.85 60.50
C ALA A 101 19.61 36.42 59.12
N GLN A 102 19.97 37.69 58.84
CA GLN A 102 19.79 38.29 57.51
C GLN A 102 20.57 37.53 56.44
N PHE A 103 21.84 37.18 56.70
CA PHE A 103 22.66 36.40 55.77
C PHE A 103 22.01 35.06 55.39
N HIS A 104 21.48 34.32 56.37
CA HIS A 104 20.78 33.05 56.12
C HIS A 104 19.43 33.24 55.41
N MET A 105 18.67 34.27 55.77
CA MET A 105 17.42 34.62 55.11
C MET A 105 17.63 34.96 53.63
N GLU A 106 18.65 35.75 53.31
CA GLU A 106 19.01 36.08 51.93
C GLU A 106 19.53 34.86 51.17
N SER A 107 20.33 34.00 51.83
CA SER A 107 20.76 32.73 51.24
C SER A 107 19.58 31.83 50.88
N ILE A 108 18.59 31.73 51.78
CA ILE A 108 17.34 30.99 51.55
C ILE A 108 16.54 31.63 50.40
N ARG A 109 16.52 32.96 50.28
CA ARG A 109 15.85 33.67 49.18
C ARG A 109 16.43 33.26 47.82
N PHE A 110 17.74 33.33 47.64
CA PHE A 110 18.42 32.91 46.41
C PHE A 110 18.16 31.43 46.08
N LEU A 111 18.19 30.56 47.10
CA LEU A 111 17.91 29.13 46.92
C LEU A 111 16.45 28.87 46.52
N ASN A 112 15.48 29.59 47.09
CA ASN A 112 14.06 29.48 46.70
C ASN A 112 13.80 29.97 45.27
N GLU A 113 14.48 31.03 44.86
CA GLU A 113 14.40 31.55 43.49
C GLU A 113 14.95 30.52 42.49
N LEU A 114 16.12 29.93 42.79
CA LEU A 114 16.65 28.82 42.00
C LEU A 114 15.70 27.61 41.99
N LYS A 115 15.18 27.21 43.16
CA LYS A 115 14.24 26.07 43.29
C LYS A 115 13.05 26.26 42.36
N THR A 116 12.43 27.43 42.38
CA THR A 116 11.26 27.73 41.55
C THR A 116 11.59 27.61 40.05
N ASN A 117 12.75 28.15 39.64
CA ASN A 117 13.21 28.04 38.26
C ASN A 117 13.50 26.59 37.86
N LEU A 118 14.13 25.80 38.74
CA LEU A 118 14.42 24.39 38.47
C LEU A 118 13.17 23.51 38.48
N GLU A 119 12.18 23.80 39.31
CA GLU A 119 10.89 23.09 39.32
C GLU A 119 10.14 23.31 37.99
N SER A 120 10.15 24.54 37.48
CA SER A 120 9.61 24.87 36.16
C SER A 120 10.37 24.15 35.03
N LEU A 121 11.70 24.20 35.06
CA LEU A 121 12.56 23.50 34.10
C LEU A 121 12.33 21.98 34.13
N HIS A 122 12.28 21.38 35.32
CA HIS A 122 12.04 19.96 35.52
C HIS A 122 10.68 19.53 34.98
N ALA A 123 9.62 20.29 35.26
CA ALA A 123 8.29 20.03 34.72
C ALA A 123 8.28 20.06 33.19
N ARG A 124 8.98 21.02 32.57
CA ARG A 124 9.08 21.12 31.11
C ARG A 124 9.86 19.95 30.51
N ILE A 125 10.97 19.55 31.12
CA ILE A 125 11.77 18.39 30.67
C ILE A 125 10.93 17.11 30.76
N LYS A 126 10.20 16.92 31.87
CA LYS A 126 9.34 15.76 32.10
C LYS A 126 8.24 15.66 31.04
N GLU A 127 7.61 16.78 30.70
CA GLU A 127 6.60 16.83 29.65
C GLU A 127 7.18 16.58 28.27
N GLN A 128 8.34 17.16 27.95
CA GLN A 128 9.04 16.88 26.69
C GLN A 128 9.41 15.40 26.55
N HIS A 129 9.87 14.77 27.62
CA HIS A 129 10.16 13.34 27.65
C HIS A 129 8.89 12.51 27.41
N ARG A 130 7.79 12.85 28.09
CA ARG A 130 6.48 12.20 27.89
C ARG A 130 6.03 12.27 26.43
N GLN A 131 6.09 13.45 25.83
CA GLN A 131 5.71 13.67 24.42
C GLN A 131 6.61 12.89 23.46
N HIS A 132 7.91 12.80 23.75
CA HIS A 132 8.84 12.04 22.93
C HIS A 132 8.52 10.54 22.99
N VAL A 133 8.28 9.99 24.17
CA VAL A 133 7.88 8.58 24.35
C VAL A 133 6.54 8.30 23.66
N GLU A 134 5.56 9.20 23.80
CA GLU A 134 4.25 9.09 23.15
C GLU A 134 4.37 9.09 21.62
N ARG A 135 5.22 9.97 21.05
CA ARG A 135 5.49 10.00 19.61
C ARG A 135 6.12 8.70 19.12
N LEU A 136 7.11 8.17 19.84
CA LEU A 136 7.73 6.90 19.48
C LEU A 136 6.73 5.73 19.52
N ALA A 137 5.84 5.71 20.52
CA ALA A 137 4.79 4.71 20.60
C ALA A 137 3.78 4.84 19.46
N GLN A 138 3.40 6.08 19.10
CA GLN A 138 2.50 6.34 17.98
C GLN A 138 3.13 5.95 16.64
N GLU A 139 4.39 6.32 16.39
CA GLU A 139 5.12 5.92 15.19
C GLU A 139 5.25 4.40 15.08
N ALA A 140 5.48 3.70 16.19
CA ALA A 140 5.52 2.24 16.21
C ALA A 140 4.15 1.63 15.87
N ALA A 141 3.06 2.17 16.42
CA ALA A 141 1.70 1.74 16.13
C ALA A 141 1.31 2.01 14.67
N GLU A 142 1.68 3.17 14.12
CA GLU A 142 1.44 3.53 12.72
C GLU A 142 2.19 2.61 11.76
N ARG A 143 3.46 2.30 12.05
CA ARG A 143 4.23 1.32 11.26
C ARG A 143 3.58 -0.05 11.30
N GLN A 144 3.14 -0.50 12.47
CA GLN A 144 2.46 -1.79 12.60
C GLN A 144 1.14 -1.80 11.82
N ALA A 145 0.34 -0.74 11.90
CA ALA A 145 -0.89 -0.60 11.13
C ALA A 145 -0.61 -0.62 9.62
N GLN A 146 0.40 0.12 9.16
CA GLN A 146 0.80 0.14 7.75
C GLN A 146 1.30 -1.22 7.25
N GLU A 147 2.08 -1.95 8.05
CA GLU A 147 2.50 -3.30 7.72
C GLU A 147 1.30 -4.26 7.61
N THR A 148 0.35 -4.18 8.53
CA THR A 148 -0.86 -5.03 8.47
C THR A 148 -1.71 -4.70 7.24
N ALA A 149 -1.91 -3.43 6.92
CA ALA A 149 -2.63 -3.00 5.72
C ALA A 149 -1.93 -3.46 4.44
N ARG A 150 -0.59 -3.36 4.40
CA ARG A 150 0.20 -3.85 3.27
C ARG A 150 0.08 -5.36 3.09
N ARG A 151 0.16 -6.14 4.17
CA ARG A 151 -0.02 -7.60 4.10
C ARG A 151 -1.41 -7.96 3.60
N GLN A 152 -2.45 -7.29 4.09
CA GLN A 152 -3.83 -7.49 3.61
C GLN A 152 -3.99 -7.15 2.13
N ALA A 153 -3.38 -6.06 1.66
CA ALA A 153 -3.40 -5.70 0.25
C ALA A 153 -2.65 -6.72 -0.63
N GLU A 154 -1.50 -7.20 -0.16
CA GLU A 154 -0.73 -8.25 -0.85
C GLU A 154 -1.49 -9.58 -0.90
N GLU A 155 -2.16 -9.98 0.19
CA GLU A 155 -3.02 -11.17 0.24
C GLU A 155 -4.24 -11.03 -0.68
N ALA A 156 -4.89 -9.87 -0.70
CA ALA A 156 -6.01 -9.60 -1.59
C ALA A 156 -5.59 -9.63 -3.07
N ALA A 157 -4.42 -9.08 -3.41
CA ALA A 157 -3.88 -9.13 -4.76
C ALA A 157 -3.52 -10.56 -5.18
N ARG A 158 -2.98 -11.38 -4.27
CA ARG A 158 -2.73 -12.80 -4.52
C ARG A 158 -4.03 -13.57 -4.74
N ALA A 159 -5.04 -13.35 -3.92
CA ALA A 159 -6.35 -13.98 -4.08
C ALA A 159 -6.97 -13.61 -5.44
N GLN A 160 -6.87 -12.35 -5.87
CA GLN A 160 -7.33 -11.92 -7.20
C GLN A 160 -6.56 -12.63 -8.32
N ALA A 161 -5.23 -12.65 -8.25
CA ALA A 161 -4.41 -13.35 -9.24
C ALA A 161 -4.73 -14.86 -9.31
N GLU A 162 -4.99 -15.50 -8.17
CA GLU A 162 -5.42 -16.90 -8.12
C GLU A 162 -6.80 -17.11 -8.76
N THR A 163 -7.75 -16.21 -8.52
CA THR A 163 -9.09 -16.28 -9.15
C THR A 163 -9.02 -16.06 -10.66
N GLU A 164 -8.20 -15.11 -11.13
CA GLU A 164 -7.99 -14.87 -12.56
C GLU A 164 -7.31 -16.06 -13.23
N ALA A 165 -6.27 -16.63 -12.61
CA ALA A 165 -5.59 -17.82 -13.12
C ALA A 165 -6.53 -19.04 -13.15
N ALA A 166 -7.42 -19.20 -12.17
CA ALA A 166 -8.43 -20.25 -12.18
C ALA A 166 -9.46 -20.03 -13.31
N ALA A 167 -9.91 -18.79 -13.52
CA ALA A 167 -10.83 -18.47 -14.62
C ALA A 167 -10.20 -18.73 -16.00
N GLN A 168 -8.91 -18.39 -16.17
CA GLN A 168 -8.17 -18.70 -17.39
C GLN A 168 -8.06 -20.20 -17.65
N ARG A 169 -7.74 -21.01 -16.63
CA ARG A 169 -7.71 -22.47 -16.78
C ARG A 169 -9.05 -23.05 -17.21
N VAL A 170 -10.15 -22.59 -16.62
CA VAL A 170 -11.50 -23.03 -17.02
C VAL A 170 -11.80 -22.63 -18.47
N ALA A 171 -11.41 -21.42 -18.89
CA ALA A 171 -11.60 -20.97 -20.28
C ALA A 171 -10.76 -21.79 -21.27
N GLU A 172 -9.50 -22.09 -20.94
CA GLU A 172 -8.62 -22.94 -21.75
C GLU A 172 -9.14 -24.38 -21.86
N GLU A 173 -9.61 -24.96 -20.76
CA GLU A 173 -10.24 -26.28 -20.75
C GLU A 173 -11.50 -26.31 -21.61
N GLN A 174 -12.36 -25.30 -21.52
CA GLN A 174 -13.54 -25.18 -22.37
C GLN A 174 -13.18 -25.05 -23.86
N ALA A 175 -12.16 -24.24 -24.19
CA ALA A 175 -11.68 -24.11 -25.57
C ALA A 175 -11.10 -25.43 -26.09
N ALA A 176 -10.36 -26.18 -25.27
CA ALA A 176 -9.84 -27.50 -25.63
C ALA A 176 -10.98 -28.53 -25.83
N GLN A 177 -12.02 -28.50 -24.99
CA GLN A 177 -13.21 -29.34 -25.15
C GLN A 177 -14.00 -29.00 -26.41
N GLN A 178 -14.13 -27.72 -26.76
CA GLN A 178 -14.77 -27.31 -28.01
C GLN A 178 -13.98 -27.81 -29.22
N ARG A 179 -12.66 -27.65 -29.23
CA ARG A 179 -11.80 -28.16 -30.31
C ARG A 179 -11.89 -29.68 -30.47
N THR A 180 -11.91 -30.43 -29.37
CA THR A 180 -12.08 -31.90 -29.44
C THR A 180 -13.46 -32.29 -29.95
N ARG A 181 -14.53 -31.59 -29.54
CA ARG A 181 -15.88 -31.81 -30.06
C ARG A 181 -15.98 -31.48 -31.55
N GLU A 182 -15.42 -30.37 -32.00
CA GLU A 182 -15.37 -29.99 -33.41
C GLU A 182 -14.59 -31.00 -34.25
N ALA A 183 -13.42 -31.45 -33.77
CA ALA A 183 -12.65 -32.49 -34.45
C ALA A 183 -13.42 -33.82 -34.56
N ALA A 184 -14.16 -34.21 -33.52
CA ALA A 184 -15.01 -35.40 -33.56
C ALA A 184 -16.16 -35.26 -34.56
N LEU A 185 -16.80 -34.09 -34.65
CA LEU A 185 -17.83 -33.80 -35.64
C LEU A 185 -17.28 -33.84 -37.07
N GLN A 186 -16.11 -33.26 -37.31
CA GLN A 186 -15.46 -33.33 -38.62
C GLN A 186 -15.11 -34.77 -39.01
N LEU A 187 -14.64 -35.58 -38.06
CA LEU A 187 -14.36 -37.00 -38.32
C LEU A 187 -15.64 -37.76 -38.64
N ALA A 188 -16.74 -37.51 -37.92
CA ALA A 188 -18.04 -38.11 -38.22
C ALA A 188 -18.55 -37.69 -39.62
N GLN A 189 -18.41 -36.43 -40.00
CA GLN A 189 -18.73 -35.95 -41.35
C GLN A 189 -17.89 -36.65 -42.42
N ARG A 190 -16.59 -36.82 -42.21
CA ARG A 190 -15.75 -37.59 -43.13
C ARG A 190 -16.20 -39.02 -43.26
N GLN A 191 -16.57 -39.69 -42.16
CA GLN A 191 -17.10 -41.05 -42.23
C GLN A 191 -18.43 -41.13 -42.97
N ILE A 192 -19.30 -40.12 -42.83
CA ILE A 192 -20.55 -40.03 -43.61
C ILE A 192 -20.23 -39.85 -45.10
N GLU A 193 -19.34 -38.91 -45.46
CA GLU A 193 -18.94 -38.72 -46.87
C GLU A 193 -18.28 -39.96 -47.46
N GLU A 194 -17.41 -40.65 -46.71
CA GLU A 194 -16.78 -41.90 -47.14
C GLU A 194 -17.81 -43.01 -47.31
N ALA A 195 -18.79 -43.11 -46.40
CA ALA A 195 -19.89 -44.06 -46.51
C ALA A 195 -20.79 -43.74 -47.72
N GLU A 196 -21.08 -42.47 -47.97
CA GLU A 196 -21.83 -42.02 -49.15
C GLU A 196 -21.07 -42.34 -50.44
N ARG A 197 -19.76 -42.09 -50.50
CA ARG A 197 -18.92 -42.46 -51.65
C ARG A 197 -18.88 -43.98 -51.85
N ALA A 198 -18.72 -44.76 -50.79
CA ALA A 198 -18.75 -46.22 -50.87
C ALA A 198 -20.12 -46.74 -51.32
N PHE A 199 -21.21 -46.12 -50.87
CA PHE A 199 -22.57 -46.44 -51.31
C PHE A 199 -22.80 -46.08 -52.79
N ALA A 200 -22.35 -44.91 -53.23
CA ALA A 200 -22.40 -44.50 -54.63
C ALA A 200 -21.58 -45.42 -55.53
N GLN A 201 -20.41 -45.88 -55.07
CA GLN A 201 -19.60 -46.89 -55.78
C GLN A 201 -20.35 -48.21 -55.94
N ARG A 202 -20.99 -48.71 -54.87
CA ARG A 202 -21.82 -49.92 -54.95
C ARG A 202 -22.97 -49.77 -55.93
N LEU A 203 -23.69 -48.65 -55.90
CA LEU A 203 -24.75 -48.33 -56.87
C LEU A 203 -24.23 -48.31 -58.31
N ALA A 204 -23.05 -47.73 -58.53
CA ALA A 204 -22.44 -47.70 -59.86
C ALA A 204 -21.99 -49.10 -60.33
N GLU A 205 -21.46 -49.93 -59.43
CA GLU A 205 -21.14 -51.34 -59.73
C GLU A 205 -22.39 -52.15 -60.04
N GLU A 206 -23.46 -52.02 -59.24
CA GLU A 206 -24.75 -52.68 -59.51
C GLU A 206 -25.37 -52.23 -60.83
N ALA A 207 -25.21 -50.96 -61.20
CA ALA A 207 -25.64 -50.45 -62.51
C ALA A 207 -24.82 -51.08 -63.65
N ARG A 208 -23.50 -51.18 -63.49
CA ARG A 208 -22.62 -51.81 -64.49
C ARG A 208 -22.86 -53.30 -64.63
N THR A 209 -23.12 -54.03 -63.54
CA THR A 209 -23.44 -55.46 -63.61
C THR A 209 -24.77 -55.68 -64.30
N ARG A 210 -25.82 -54.91 -63.96
CA ARG A 210 -27.10 -54.96 -64.69
C ARG A 210 -26.97 -54.60 -66.17
N GLU A 211 -26.14 -53.60 -66.50
CA GLU A 211 -25.89 -53.23 -67.89
C GLU A 211 -25.13 -54.35 -68.64
N ALA A 212 -24.12 -54.94 -68.03
CA ALA A 212 -23.39 -56.06 -68.60
C ALA A 212 -24.28 -57.30 -68.77
N GLU A 213 -25.14 -57.60 -67.80
CA GLU A 213 -26.15 -58.67 -67.88
C GLU A 213 -27.17 -58.39 -69.00
N SER A 214 -27.63 -57.14 -69.14
CA SER A 214 -28.53 -56.73 -70.22
C SER A 214 -27.86 -56.86 -71.60
N ARG A 215 -26.62 -56.40 -71.74
CA ARG A 215 -25.83 -56.54 -72.99
C ARG A 215 -25.56 -58.01 -73.32
N HIS A 216 -25.22 -58.82 -72.32
CA HIS A 216 -25.02 -60.25 -72.49
C HIS A 216 -26.33 -60.95 -72.89
N ALA A 217 -27.46 -60.58 -72.27
CA ALA A 217 -28.77 -61.11 -72.64
C ALA A 217 -29.14 -60.78 -74.10
N VAL A 218 -28.93 -59.53 -74.55
CA VAL A 218 -29.16 -59.11 -75.95
C VAL A 218 -28.24 -59.86 -76.92
N GLN A 219 -26.97 -60.01 -76.57
CA GLN A 219 -25.99 -60.72 -77.40
C GLN A 219 -26.30 -62.22 -77.54
N VAL A 220 -26.74 -62.87 -76.46
CA VAL A 220 -27.11 -64.29 -76.45
C VAL A 220 -28.42 -64.56 -77.21
N THR A 221 -29.37 -63.62 -77.21
CA THR A 221 -30.67 -63.81 -77.87
C THR A 221 -30.69 -63.45 -79.36
N PHE A 222 -29.93 -62.42 -79.79
CA PHE A 222 -30.01 -61.91 -81.16
C PHE A 222 -28.71 -62.04 -81.97
N GLY A 223 -27.60 -62.48 -81.34
CA GLY A 223 -26.30 -62.68 -82.00
C GLY A 223 -25.44 -61.41 -82.12
N PRO A 224 -24.13 -61.55 -82.38
CA PRO A 224 -23.16 -60.46 -82.30
C PRO A 224 -23.38 -59.34 -83.32
N ASP A 225 -23.85 -59.66 -84.53
CA ASP A 225 -24.05 -58.69 -85.61
C ASP A 225 -25.23 -57.74 -85.33
N VAL A 226 -26.36 -58.29 -84.83
CA VAL A 226 -27.54 -57.49 -84.45
C VAL A 226 -27.24 -56.64 -83.21
N SER A 227 -26.41 -57.13 -82.29
CA SER A 227 -25.96 -56.36 -81.13
C SER A 227 -25.13 -55.12 -81.54
N GLN A 228 -24.30 -55.24 -82.59
CA GLN A 228 -23.51 -54.12 -83.11
C GLN A 228 -24.38 -53.08 -83.83
N ASP A 229 -25.39 -53.52 -84.59
CA ASP A 229 -26.35 -52.61 -85.23
C ASP A 229 -27.19 -51.85 -84.20
N VAL A 230 -27.61 -52.51 -83.12
CA VAL A 230 -28.32 -51.87 -82.00
C VAL A 230 -27.42 -50.87 -81.26
N GLU A 231 -26.15 -51.19 -81.00
CA GLU A 231 -25.19 -50.23 -80.42
C GLU A 231 -24.95 -49.03 -81.37
N GLY A 232 -24.87 -49.28 -82.67
CA GLY A 232 -24.76 -48.24 -83.70
C GLY A 232 -25.96 -47.29 -83.68
N ALA A 233 -27.18 -47.84 -83.63
CA ALA A 233 -28.43 -47.07 -83.56
C ALA A 233 -28.57 -46.31 -82.24
N ILE A 234 -28.21 -46.91 -81.10
CA ILE A 234 -28.22 -46.25 -79.79
C ILE A 234 -27.22 -45.09 -79.75
N ARG A 235 -26.04 -45.25 -80.35
CA ARG A 235 -25.05 -44.16 -80.45
C ARG A 235 -25.58 -42.99 -81.28
N ILE A 236 -26.20 -43.27 -82.43
CA ILE A 236 -26.82 -42.24 -83.27
C ILE A 236 -27.95 -41.54 -82.51
N LEU A 237 -28.77 -42.29 -81.77
CA LEU A 237 -29.84 -41.72 -80.94
C LEU A 237 -29.27 -40.83 -79.83
N LYS A 238 -28.19 -41.24 -79.17
CA LYS A 238 -27.54 -40.46 -78.12
C LYS A 238 -26.95 -39.16 -78.68
N GLU A 239 -26.25 -39.23 -79.80
CA GLU A 239 -25.75 -38.04 -80.51
C GLU A 239 -26.91 -37.11 -80.91
N SER A 240 -28.02 -37.67 -81.40
CA SER A 240 -29.22 -36.88 -81.73
C SER A 240 -29.87 -36.23 -80.50
N ILE A 241 -29.85 -36.88 -79.33
CA ILE A 241 -30.37 -36.33 -78.07
C ILE A 241 -29.44 -35.25 -77.53
N GLU A 242 -28.12 -35.44 -77.58
CA GLU A 242 -27.14 -34.40 -77.19
C GLU A 242 -27.24 -33.17 -78.09
N ILE A 243 -27.42 -33.35 -79.40
CA ILE A 243 -27.71 -32.27 -80.35
C ILE A 243 -29.04 -31.60 -79.98
N ALA A 244 -30.10 -32.37 -79.72
CA ALA A 244 -31.40 -31.81 -79.33
C ALA A 244 -31.35 -31.04 -78.00
N ILE A 245 -30.61 -31.52 -76.99
CA ILE A 245 -30.42 -30.82 -75.71
C ILE A 245 -29.64 -29.52 -75.93
N THR A 246 -28.60 -29.56 -76.78
CA THR A 246 -27.80 -28.38 -77.12
C THR A 246 -28.63 -27.36 -77.90
N ASP A 247 -29.43 -27.80 -78.87
CA ASP A 247 -30.36 -26.97 -79.64
C ASP A 247 -31.47 -26.40 -78.75
N PHE A 248 -32.02 -27.19 -77.82
CA PHE A 248 -33.03 -26.72 -76.87
C PHE A 248 -32.44 -25.71 -75.88
N SER A 249 -31.22 -25.95 -75.39
CA SER A 249 -30.49 -25.00 -74.53
C SER A 249 -30.16 -23.70 -75.28
N ASN A 250 -29.82 -23.79 -76.58
CA ASN A 250 -29.60 -22.63 -77.44
C ASN A 250 -30.91 -21.87 -77.74
N ALA A 251 -32.02 -22.58 -77.99
CA ALA A 251 -33.33 -21.99 -78.23
C ALA A 251 -33.89 -21.29 -76.98
N ILE A 252 -33.73 -21.90 -75.79
CA ILE A 252 -34.06 -21.26 -74.50
C ILE A 252 -33.18 -20.02 -74.29
N SER A 253 -31.88 -20.09 -74.59
CA SER A 253 -30.97 -18.94 -74.43
C SER A 253 -31.32 -17.78 -75.37
N VAL A 254 -31.79 -18.06 -76.59
CA VAL A 254 -32.24 -17.04 -77.57
C VAL A 254 -33.62 -16.47 -77.22
N HIS A 255 -34.55 -17.28 -76.69
CA HIS A 255 -35.84 -16.78 -76.19
C HIS A 255 -35.72 -16.01 -74.87
N GLY A 256 -34.83 -16.42 -73.95
CA GLY A 256 -34.52 -15.65 -72.74
C GLY A 256 -33.90 -14.27 -73.04
N ALA A 257 -33.15 -14.16 -74.14
CA ALA A 257 -32.60 -12.88 -74.62
C ALA A 257 -33.64 -11.98 -75.35
N LEU A 258 -34.70 -12.57 -75.93
CA LEU A 258 -35.81 -11.81 -76.54
C LEU A 258 -36.80 -11.30 -75.48
N ASP A 259 -37.05 -12.07 -74.42
CA ASP A 259 -37.96 -11.71 -73.33
C ASP A 259 -37.39 -10.58 -72.45
N MET A 260 -36.07 -10.59 -72.19
CA MET A 260 -35.40 -9.47 -71.50
C MET A 260 -35.37 -8.17 -72.32
N ARG A 261 -35.33 -8.23 -73.66
CA ARG A 261 -35.40 -7.03 -74.52
C ARG A 261 -36.83 -6.44 -74.58
N GLN A 262 -37.87 -7.24 -74.46
CA GLN A 262 -39.25 -6.75 -74.34
C GLN A 262 -39.53 -6.15 -72.96
N LEU A 263 -38.97 -6.72 -71.89
CA LEU A 263 -39.04 -6.14 -70.54
C LEU A 263 -38.31 -4.79 -70.42
N ASP A 264 -37.13 -4.64 -71.04
CA ASP A 264 -36.42 -3.35 -71.09
C ASP A 264 -37.17 -2.28 -71.91
N ALA A 265 -37.83 -2.68 -73.01
CA ALA A 265 -38.65 -1.79 -73.83
C ALA A 265 -39.92 -1.30 -73.08
N ILE A 266 -40.50 -2.13 -72.20
CA ILE A 266 -41.66 -1.75 -71.37
C ILE A 266 -41.21 -0.87 -70.20
N GLN A 267 -40.07 -1.16 -69.55
CA GLN A 267 -39.54 -0.32 -68.47
C GLN A 267 -39.11 1.07 -68.93
N THR A 268 -38.52 1.19 -70.12
CA THR A 268 -38.14 2.50 -70.69
C THR A 268 -39.35 3.35 -71.07
N MET A 269 -40.47 2.76 -71.50
CA MET A 269 -41.71 3.50 -71.76
C MET A 269 -42.44 3.96 -70.48
N SER A 270 -42.37 3.19 -69.39
CA SER A 270 -42.95 3.58 -68.09
C SER A 270 -42.16 4.65 -67.33
N ALA A 271 -40.90 4.94 -67.71
CA ALA A 271 -40.06 5.94 -67.05
C ALA A 271 -40.16 7.36 -67.67
N THR A 272 -40.95 7.55 -68.73
CA THR A 272 -41.15 8.84 -69.42
C THR A 272 -42.55 9.45 -69.26
N HIS A 273 -43.29 9.05 -68.22
CA HIS A 273 -44.56 9.67 -67.84
C HIS A 273 -44.57 10.13 -66.39
#